data_AF-A0A8X6IBC1-F1
#
_entry.id   AF-A0A8X6IBC1-F1
#
_cell.length_a   1.000
_cell.length_b   1.000
_cell.length_c   1.000
_cell.angle_alpha   90.00
_cell.angle_beta   90.00
_cell.angle_gamma   90.00
#
_symmetry.space_group_name_H-M   'P 1'
#
loop_
_entity.id
_entity.type
_entity.pdbx_description
1 polymer ?
#
loop_
_entity_poly.entity_id
_entity_poly.type
_entity_poly.pdbx_seq_one_letter_code
_entity_poly.pdbx_strand_id
1 'polypeptide(L)' 'ITYARPRVLTNLSKRHKTVTRSYGGSRCGKCVRMRIVRAFLIEEQKIVAKVLKAQQLGPKTK' A
#
# COMPACT_ATOMS: atom_id res chain seq x y z
N ILE A 1 -2.82 -0.21 20.83
CA ILE A 1 -1.44 -0.61 21.17
C ILE A 1 -1.13 0.00 22.50
N THR A 2 -0.93 -0.86 23.49
CA THR A 2 -0.67 -0.42 24.87
C THR A 2 0.80 -0.01 24.99
N TYR A 3 1.07 1.16 25.57
CA TYR A 3 2.43 1.59 25.88
C TYR A 3 3.01 0.71 27.01
N ALA A 4 4.10 -0.01 26.71
CA ALA A 4 4.79 -0.88 27.66
C ALA A 4 6.26 -1.04 27.27
N ARG A 5 7.12 -1.38 28.24
CA ARG A 5 8.54 -1.72 27.96
C ARG A 5 8.61 -2.98 27.06
N PRO A 6 9.64 -3.12 26.21
CA PRO A 6 9.75 -4.26 25.29
C PRO A 6 9.61 -5.63 25.96
N ARG A 7 10.25 -5.83 27.12
CA ARG A 7 10.18 -7.09 27.90
C ARG A 7 8.79 -7.36 28.50
N VAL A 8 7.98 -6.33 28.72
CA VAL A 8 6.58 -6.49 29.17
C VAL A 8 5.69 -6.76 27.96
N LEU A 9 5.95 -6.10 26.83
CA LEU A 9 5.21 -6.25 25.59
C LEU A 9 5.25 -7.70 25.07
N THR A 10 6.34 -8.44 25.28
CA THR A 10 6.43 -9.87 24.92
C THR A 10 5.39 -10.71 25.65
N ASN A 11 5.12 -10.43 26.93
CA ASN A 11 4.18 -11.18 27.77
C ASN A 11 2.70 -10.82 27.51
N LEU A 12 2.42 -9.67 26.88
CA LEU A 12 1.05 -9.27 26.57
C LEU A 12 0.42 -10.11 25.45
N SER A 13 -0.92 -10.18 25.42
CA SER A 13 -1.64 -10.83 24.33
C SER A 13 -1.54 -10.06 23.00
N LYS A 14 -1.79 -10.73 21.87
CA LYS A 14 -1.66 -10.15 20.51
C LYS A 14 -2.54 -8.92 20.30
N ARG A 15 -3.78 -8.93 20.82
CA ARG A 15 -4.74 -7.80 20.76
C ARG A 15 -4.15 -6.49 21.29
N HIS A 16 -3.29 -6.54 22.31
CA HIS A 16 -2.68 -5.34 22.88
C HIS A 16 -1.51 -4.81 22.06
N LYS A 17 -0.93 -5.64 21.18
CA LYS A 17 0.25 -5.33 20.36
C LYS A 17 -0.07 -4.89 18.94
N THR A 18 -1.19 -5.33 18.37
CA THR A 18 -1.49 -5.12 16.95
C THR A 18 -2.81 -4.40 16.72
N VAL A 19 -3.07 -4.05 15.47
CA VAL A 19 -4.38 -3.54 15.00
C VAL A 19 -4.79 -4.39 13.79
N THR A 20 -6.07 -4.74 13.69
CA THR A 20 -6.62 -5.58 12.62
C THR A 20 -6.80 -4.80 11.32
N ARG A 21 -5.70 -4.40 10.69
CA ARG A 21 -5.64 -3.79 9.35
C ARG A 21 -4.28 -4.01 8.70
N SER A 22 -4.17 -3.75 7.40
CA SER A 22 -2.89 -3.72 6.68
C SER A 22 -1.91 -2.74 7.31
N TYR A 23 -0.67 -3.19 7.55
CA TYR A 23 0.36 -2.44 8.30
C TYR A 23 -0.09 -1.98 9.70
N GLY A 24 -1.03 -2.70 10.32
CA GLY A 24 -1.53 -2.43 11.66
C GLY A 24 -0.41 -2.37 12.69
N GLY A 25 -0.38 -1.31 13.48
CA GLY A 25 0.66 -1.05 14.48
C GLY A 25 2.01 -0.57 13.97
N SER A 26 2.29 -0.70 12.67
CA SER A 26 3.48 -0.12 12.04
C SER A 26 3.20 1.25 11.41
N ARG A 27 2.02 1.44 10.80
CA ARG A 27 1.65 2.68 10.11
C ARG A 27 0.29 3.22 10.54
N CYS A 28 0.17 4.54 10.50
CA CYS A 28 -1.07 5.26 10.78
C CYS A 28 -2.15 4.97 9.71
N GLY A 29 -3.44 5.10 10.05
CA GLY A 29 -4.53 4.83 9.10
C GLY A 29 -4.47 5.71 7.84
N LYS A 30 -4.22 7.01 8.01
CA LYS A 30 -4.03 7.97 6.91
C LYS A 30 -2.88 7.55 5.97
N CYS A 31 -1.78 7.11 6.56
CA CYS A 31 -0.58 6.65 5.85
C CYS A 31 -0.89 5.43 4.97
N VAL A 32 -1.66 4.46 5.49
CA VAL A 32 -2.05 3.26 4.76
C VAL A 32 -2.99 3.61 3.61
N ARG A 33 -4.00 4.47 3.84
CA ARG A 33 -4.91 4.94 2.79
C ARG A 33 -4.15 5.63 1.65
N MET A 34 -3.24 6.56 1.97
CA MET A 34 -2.43 7.23 0.96
C MET A 34 -1.54 6.25 0.17
N ARG A 35 -0.96 5.24 0.84
CA ARG A 35 -0.17 4.21 0.16
C ARG A 35 -1.00 3.41 -0.84
N ILE A 36 -2.19 2.98 -0.44
CA ILE A 36 -3.09 2.20 -1.31
C ILE A 36 -3.48 3.03 -2.54
N VAL A 37 -3.99 4.25 -2.33
CA VAL A 37 -4.42 5.12 -3.43
C VAL A 37 -3.26 5.48 -4.35
N ARG A 38 -2.09 5.83 -3.78
CA ARG A 38 -0.91 6.17 -4.58
C ARG A 38 -0.41 4.98 -5.40
N ALA A 39 -0.33 3.79 -4.81
CA ALA A 39 0.11 2.59 -5.52
C ALA A 39 -0.84 2.27 -6.68
N PHE A 40 -2.15 2.30 -6.42
CA PHE A 40 -3.17 2.10 -7.44
C PHE A 40 -3.01 3.09 -8.60
N LEU A 41 -3.05 4.40 -8.33
CA LEU A 41 -2.97 5.42 -9.38
C LEU A 41 -1.68 5.36 -10.20
N ILE A 42 -0.55 5.00 -9.59
CA ILE A 42 0.72 4.83 -10.30
C ILE A 42 0.65 3.64 -11.26
N GLU A 43 0.10 2.51 -10.83
CA GLU A 43 -0.04 1.34 -11.70
C GLU A 43 -1.05 1.59 -12.83
N GLU A 44 -2.18 2.23 -12.55
CA GLU A 44 -3.15 2.66 -13.56
C GLU A 44 -2.49 3.58 -14.60
N GLN A 45 -1.74 4.59 -14.15
CA GLN A 45 -1.03 5.50 -15.05
C GLN A 45 0.01 4.76 -15.90
N LYS A 46 0.73 3.78 -15.34
CA LYS A 46 1.68 2.94 -16.10
C LYS A 46 0.98 2.12 -17.18
N ILE A 47 -0.20 1.57 -16.90
CA ILE A 47 -0.99 0.81 -17.87
C ILE A 47 -1.43 1.72 -19.01
N VAL A 48 -2.03 2.88 -18.69
CA VAL A 48 -2.45 3.87 -19.68
C VAL A 48 -1.28 4.30 -20.57
N ALA A 49 -0.13 4.60 -19.97
CA ALA A 49 1.07 4.98 -20.73
C ALA A 49 1.56 3.87 -21.68
N LYS A 50 1.46 2.59 -21.30
CA LYS A 50 1.80 1.46 -22.17
C LYS A 50 0.82 1.32 -23.33
N VAL A 51 -0.48 1.44 -23.07
CA VAL A 51 -1.53 1.35 -24.10
C VAL A 51 -1.39 2.47 -25.13
N LEU A 52 -1.20 3.71 -24.68
CA LEU A 52 -1.01 4.86 -25.58
C LEU A 52 0.22 4.69 -26.49
N LYS A 53 1.34 4.19 -25.94
CA LYS A 53 2.54 3.86 -26.73
C LYS A 53 2.27 2.76 -27.76
N ALA A 54 1.55 1.71 -27.38
CA ALA A 54 1.20 0.62 -28.29
C ALA A 54 0.28 1.08 -29.44
N GLN A 55 -0.67 1.97 -29.16
CA GLN A 55 -1.56 2.55 -30.18
C GLN A 55 -0.81 3.44 -31.18
N GLN A 56 0.16 4.24 -30.72
CA GLN A 56 1.02 5.07 -31.59
C GLN A 56 1.93 4.24 -32.50
N LEU A 57 2.24 3.01 -32.12
CA LEU A 57 3.00 2.04 -32.91
C LEU A 57 2.10 1.15 -33.80
N GLY A 58 0.77 1.38 -33.79
CA GLY A 58 -0.20 0.72 -34.65
C GLY A 58 0.09 0.90 -36.15
N PRO A 59 -0.39 -0.01 -37.00
CA PRO A 59 0.23 -0.35 -38.28
C PRO A 59 0.33 0.89 -39.17
N LYS A 60 1.56 1.29 -39.52
CA LYS A 60 1.78 2.14 -40.70
C LYS A 60 1.19 1.38 -41.88
N THR A 61 0.05 1.83 -42.37
CA THR A 61 -0.54 1.38 -43.63
C THR A 61 0.55 1.50 -44.69
N LYS A 62 0.90 0.37 -45.31
CA LYS A 62 1.58 0.39 -46.61
C LYS A 62 0.58 0.81 -47.67
#